data_AF-A0A7C2BT15-F1
#
_entry.id   AF-A0A7C2BT15-F1
#
_cell.length_a   1.000
_cell.length_b   1.000
_cell.length_c   1.000
_cell.angle_alpha   90.00
_cell.angle_beta   90.00
_cell.angle_gamma   90.00
#
_symmetry.space_group_name_H-M   'P 1'
#
loop_
_entity.id
_entity.type
_entity.pdbx_description
1 polymer ?
#
loop_
_entity_poly.entity_id
_entity_poly.type
_entity_poly.pdbx_seq_one_letter_code
_entity_poly.pdbx_strand_id
1 'polypeptide(L)'
;MGCSMKRSDLNFTIDLLSFTALLGLSFTGVIIKYVLPPGTGGRGRLIHGGSGGEHIKTFLAKGRHDWGEIHFWLVASFIVLMLIHIVLHFSWVKSYCKGLFRKR
;
A
#
# COMPACT_ATOMS: atom_id res chain seq x y z
N MET A 1 -7.94 -35.34 -1.40
CA MET A 1 -8.98 -34.53 -2.09
C MET A 1 -8.47 -33.11 -2.19
N GLY A 2 -7.75 -32.77 -3.27
CA GLY A 2 -7.33 -31.39 -3.52
C GLY A 2 -8.52 -30.62 -4.07
N CYS A 3 -9.03 -29.64 -3.31
CA CYS A 3 -10.10 -28.77 -3.80
C CYS A 3 -9.54 -27.93 -4.96
N SER A 4 -9.87 -28.29 -6.20
CA SER A 4 -9.53 -27.49 -7.37
C SER A 4 -10.39 -26.24 -7.34
N MET A 5 -9.87 -25.15 -6.78
CA MET A 5 -10.55 -23.85 -6.78
C MET A 5 -10.85 -23.42 -8.22
N LYS A 6 -12.07 -22.95 -8.47
CA LYS A 6 -12.45 -22.43 -9.78
C LYS A 6 -11.65 -21.15 -10.03
N ARG A 7 -11.28 -20.90 -11.29
CA ARG A 7 -10.57 -19.67 -11.68
C ARG A 7 -11.32 -18.41 -11.26
N SER A 8 -12.66 -18.45 -11.26
CA SER A 8 -13.52 -17.37 -10.74
C SER A 8 -13.24 -17.06 -9.27
N ASP A 9 -13.11 -18.09 -8.45
CA ASP A 9 -13.00 -17.97 -7.00
C ASP A 9 -11.59 -17.48 -6.63
N LEU A 10 -10.57 -17.91 -7.39
CA LEU A 10 -9.22 -17.38 -7.33
C LEU A 10 -9.16 -15.89 -7.69
N ASN A 11 -9.78 -15.49 -8.81
CA ASN A 11 -9.82 -14.09 -9.21
C ASN A 11 -10.51 -13.23 -8.14
N PHE A 12 -11.68 -13.66 -7.66
CA PHE A 12 -12.41 -12.95 -6.61
C PHE A 12 -11.58 -12.80 -5.32
N THR A 13 -10.87 -13.86 -4.93
CA THR A 13 -10.02 -13.84 -3.72
C THR A 13 -8.85 -12.87 -3.87
N ILE A 14 -8.13 -12.90 -4.99
CA ILE A 14 -7.02 -11.98 -5.24
C ILE A 14 -7.51 -10.53 -5.30
N ASP A 15 -8.66 -10.27 -5.93
CA ASP A 15 -9.25 -8.94 -6.02
C ASP A 15 -9.66 -8.42 -4.63
N LEU A 16 -10.27 -9.28 -3.80
CA LEU A 16 -10.64 -8.96 -2.42
C LEU A 16 -9.41 -8.67 -1.55
N LEU A 17 -8.39 -9.53 -1.59
CA LEU A 17 -7.14 -9.34 -0.85
C LEU A 17 -6.43 -8.05 -1.27
N SER A 18 -6.41 -7.77 -2.58
CA SER A 18 -5.86 -6.53 -3.14
C SER A 18 -6.60 -5.31 -2.61
N PHE A 19 -7.94 -5.37 -2.56
CA PHE A 19 -8.76 -4.28 -2.05
C PHE A 19 -8.51 -4.05 -0.54
N THR A 20 -8.43 -5.11 0.26
CA THR A 20 -8.10 -4.98 1.69
C THR A 20 -6.71 -4.40 1.90
N ALA A 21 -5.71 -4.82 1.11
CA ALA A 21 -4.37 -4.27 1.16
C ALA A 21 -4.36 -2.77 0.80
N LEU A 22 -5.13 -2.35 -0.20
CA LEU A 22 -5.30 -0.94 -0.58
C LEU A 22 -5.89 -0.09 0.57
N LEU A 23 -6.87 -0.63 1.30
CA LEU A 23 -7.43 0.04 2.47
C LEU A 23 -6.40 0.19 3.59
N GLY A 24 -5.64 -0.88 3.87
CA GLY A 24 -4.56 -0.85 4.86
C GLY A 24 -3.47 0.15 4.50
N LEU A 25 -3.07 0.21 3.22
CA LEU A 25 -2.14 1.19 2.66
C LEU A 25 -2.63 2.63 2.86
N SER A 26 -3.90 2.88 2.53
CA SER A 26 -4.50 4.20 2.66
C SER A 26 -4.56 4.63 4.12
N PHE A 27 -4.98 3.74 5.01
CA PHE A 27 -5.08 3.99 6.44
C PHE A 27 -3.71 4.30 7.06
N THR A 28 -2.71 3.43 6.82
CA THR A 28 -1.34 3.62 7.32
C THR A 28 -0.67 4.86 6.73
N GLY A 29 -0.90 5.15 5.44
CA GLY A 29 -0.40 6.37 4.79
C GLY A 29 -1.00 7.64 5.41
N VAL A 30 -2.29 7.64 5.72
CA VAL A 30 -2.96 8.75 6.43
C VAL A 30 -2.39 8.93 7.84
N ILE A 31 -2.17 7.84 8.58
CA ILE A 31 -1.53 7.89 9.91
C ILE A 31 -0.14 8.52 9.81
N ILE A 32 0.71 8.03 8.91
CA ILE A 32 2.09 8.53 8.74
C ILE A 32 2.10 10.00 8.32
N LYS A 33 1.14 10.43 7.47
CA LYS A 33 1.10 11.79 6.96
C LYS A 33 0.53 12.80 7.97
N TYR A 34 -0.57 12.46 8.64
CA TYR A 34 -1.35 13.41 9.44
C TYR A 34 -1.21 13.20 10.95
N VAL A 35 -1.09 11.96 11.42
CA VAL A 35 -0.96 11.65 12.86
C VAL A 35 0.49 11.69 13.30
N LEU A 36 1.40 11.20 12.45
CA LEU A 36 2.84 11.14 12.70
C LEU A 36 3.64 11.97 11.69
N PRO A 37 3.26 13.24 11.37
CA PRO A 37 3.94 14.03 10.36
C PRO A 37 5.43 14.15 10.69
N PRO A 38 6.31 14.18 9.68
CA PRO A 38 7.73 14.34 9.93
C PRO A 38 7.94 15.66 10.66
N GLY A 39 8.37 15.58 11.92
CA GLY A 39 8.98 16.72 12.57
C GLY A 39 10.23 17.09 11.77
N THR A 40 10.54 18.38 11.67
CA THR A 40 11.78 18.96 11.14
C THR A 40 13.06 18.54 11.89
N GLY A 41 13.05 17.37 12.54
CA GLY A 41 14.05 16.88 13.49
C GLY A 41 15.22 16.12 12.88
N GLY A 42 15.85 16.65 11.84
CA GLY A 42 17.10 16.06 11.32
C GLY A 42 18.01 17.00 10.54
N ARG A 43 17.46 18.03 9.87
CA ARG A 43 18.28 19.00 9.11
C ARG A 43 17.89 20.46 9.29
N GLY A 44 16.62 20.76 9.57
CA GLY A 44 16.18 22.12 9.93
C GLY A 44 16.47 22.53 11.38
N ARG A 45 16.77 21.55 12.26
CA ARG A 45 17.03 21.76 13.70
C ARG A 45 18.41 22.35 14.02
N LEU A 46 19.34 22.33 13.07
CA LEU A 46 20.65 22.98 13.22
C LEU A 46 20.59 24.50 13.00
N ILE A 47 19.53 25.01 12.35
CA ILE A 47 19.43 26.43 11.97
C ILE A 47 18.61 27.25 12.98
N HIS A 48 17.66 26.63 13.69
CA HIS A 48 16.85 27.32 14.70
C HIS A 48 16.95 26.57 16.03
N GLY A 49 17.70 27.13 16.97
CA GLY A 49 17.99 26.58 18.30
C GLY A 49 16.76 26.43 19.20
N GLY A 50 15.89 25.47 18.88
CA GLY A 50 14.72 25.11 19.67
C GLY A 50 15.06 24.02 20.69
N SER A 51 14.84 24.35 21.97
CA SER A 51 14.92 23.46 23.13
C SER A 51 14.13 22.16 22.88
N GLY A 52 14.86 21.05 22.75
CA GLY A 52 14.33 19.75 22.35
C GLY A 52 13.63 19.01 23.49
N GLY A 53 12.33 19.23 23.62
CA GLY A 53 11.44 18.29 24.31
C GLY A 53 11.05 17.17 23.34
N GLU A 54 11.62 15.98 23.53
CA GLU A 54 11.33 14.78 22.74
C GLU A 54 9.91 14.24 22.99
N HIS A 55 8.88 14.93 22.52
CA HIS A 55 7.59 14.27 22.33
C HIS A 55 7.63 13.49 21.01
N ILE A 56 8.26 12.32 21.04
CA ILE A 56 8.09 11.31 19.98
C ILE A 56 6.59 11.04 19.91
N LYS A 57 5.93 11.53 18.85
CA LYS A 57 4.52 11.23 18.62
C LYS A 57 4.42 9.73 18.40
N THR A 58 3.74 9.04 19.30
CA THR A 58 3.44 7.61 19.18
C THR A 58 1.94 7.45 18.92
N PHE A 59 1.60 6.59 17.97
CA PHE A 59 0.20 6.18 17.74
C PHE A 59 0.11 4.67 18.00
N LEU A 60 -0.83 4.26 18.86
CA LEU A 60 -0.91 2.87 19.37
C LEU A 60 0.43 2.36 19.93
N ALA A 61 1.13 3.19 20.72
CA ALA A 61 2.46 2.89 21.29
C ALA A 61 3.57 2.57 20.24
N LYS A 62 3.33 2.84 18.95
CA LYS A 62 4.31 2.70 17.87
C LYS A 62 4.72 4.07 17.31
N GLY A 63 6.00 4.22 17.00
CA GLY A 63 6.56 5.43 16.43
C GLY A 63 6.36 5.52 14.91
N ARG A 64 6.75 6.66 14.32
CA ARG A 64 6.71 6.87 12.86
C ARG A 64 7.48 5.80 12.07
N HIS A 65 8.61 5.34 12.62
CA HIS A 65 9.44 4.34 11.97
C HIS A 65 8.72 2.99 11.86
N ASP A 66 8.12 2.53 12.96
CA ASP A 66 7.37 1.26 13.01
C ASP A 66 6.17 1.28 12.07
N TRP A 67 5.40 2.38 12.06
CA TRP A 67 4.29 2.55 11.11
C TRP A 67 4.77 2.60 9.67
N GLY A 68 5.93 3.22 9.43
CA GLY A 68 6.60 3.25 8.13
C GLY A 68 7.01 1.86 7.66
N GLU A 69 7.53 1.01 8.54
CA GLU A 69 7.87 -0.38 8.24
C GLU A 69 6.63 -1.21 7.89
N ILE A 70 5.56 -1.10 8.69
CA ILE A 70 4.28 -1.76 8.40
C ILE A 70 3.74 -1.30 7.03
N HIS A 71 3.76 0.00 6.78
CA HIS A 71 3.32 0.56 5.50
C HIS A 71 4.16 0.03 4.34
N PHE A 72 5.48 -0.06 4.50
CA PHE A 72 6.39 -0.58 3.47
C PHE A 72 6.06 -2.03 3.11
N TRP A 73 5.89 -2.91 4.10
CA TRP A 73 5.52 -4.31 3.85
C TRP A 73 4.13 -4.46 3.23
N LEU A 74 3.18 -3.58 3.58
CA LEU A 74 1.88 -3.51 2.92
C LEU A 74 2.03 -3.11 1.44
N VAL A 75 2.86 -2.11 1.11
CA VAL A 75 3.13 -1.71 -0.28
C VAL A 75 3.75 -2.87 -1.05
N ALA A 76 4.79 -3.51 -0.49
CA ALA A 76 5.48 -4.62 -1.14
C ALA A 76 4.50 -5.77 -1.45
N SER A 77 3.66 -6.14 -0.48
CA SER A 77 2.65 -7.19 -0.65
C SER A 77 1.59 -6.80 -1.69
N PHE A 78 1.15 -5.53 -1.68
CA PHE A 78 0.19 -5.03 -2.65
C PHE A 78 0.73 -5.03 -4.08
N ILE A 79 2.02 -4.69 -4.29
CA ILE A 79 2.65 -4.77 -5.61
C ILE A 79 2.60 -6.21 -6.14
N VAL A 80 2.93 -7.20 -5.30
CA VAL A 80 2.85 -8.62 -5.69
C VAL A 80 1.42 -9.01 -6.05
N LEU A 81 0.43 -8.61 -5.25
CA LEU A 81 -0.98 -8.84 -5.54
C LEU A 81 -1.43 -8.19 -6.86
N MET A 82 -0.97 -6.98 -7.16
CA MET A 82 -1.26 -6.30 -8.43
C MET A 82 -0.67 -7.01 -9.64
N LEU A 83 0.56 -7.54 -9.54
CA LEU A 83 1.14 -8.34 -10.60
C LEU A 83 0.31 -9.60 -10.86
N ILE A 84 -0.08 -10.30 -9.80
CA ILE A 84 -0.93 -11.50 -9.91
C ILE A 84 -2.29 -11.14 -10.52
N HIS A 85 -2.92 -10.07 -10.03
CA HIS A 85 -4.19 -9.55 -10.54
C HIS A 85 -4.14 -9.31 -12.05
N ILE A 86 -3.12 -8.58 -12.54
CA ILE A 86 -2.96 -8.30 -13.98
C ILE A 86 -2.79 -9.59 -14.78
N VAL A 87 -2.00 -10.55 -14.29
CA VAL A 87 -1.79 -11.85 -14.96
C VAL A 87 -3.10 -12.63 -15.03
N LEU A 88 -3.91 -12.65 -13.96
CA LEU A 88 -5.20 -13.32 -13.93
C LEU A 88 -6.21 -12.68 -14.90
N HIS A 89 -6.19 -11.35 -15.02
CA HIS A 89 -7.10 -10.58 -15.89
C HIS A 89 -6.52 -10.31 -17.30
N PHE A 90 -5.39 -10.93 -17.65
CA PHE A 90 -4.66 -10.63 -18.88
C PHE A 90 -5.44 -10.93 -20.18
N SER A 91 -6.41 -11.85 -20.14
CA SER A 91 -7.31 -12.12 -21.28
C SER A 91 -8.20 -10.93 -21.61
N TRP A 92 -8.75 -10.28 -20.58
CA TRP A 92 -9.53 -9.06 -20.71
C TRP A 92 -8.66 -7.90 -21.22
N VAL A 93 -7.45 -7.74 -20.68
CA VAL A 93 -6.49 -6.71 -21.13
C VAL A 93 -6.20 -6.85 -22.63
N LYS A 94 -5.90 -8.06 -23.10
CA LYS A 94 -5.66 -8.32 -24.54
C LYS A 94 -6.87 -7.95 -25.41
N SER A 95 -8.07 -8.32 -24.99
CA SER A 95 -9.31 -8.00 -25.72
C SER A 95 -9.56 -6.49 -25.78
N TYR A 96 -9.33 -5.79 -24.68
CA TYR A 96 -9.49 -4.34 -24.62
C TYR A 96 -8.46 -3.61 -25.49
N CYS A 97 -7.18 -3.99 -25.43
CA CYS A 97 -6.13 -3.43 -26.29
C CYS A 97 -6.45 -3.62 -27.78
N LYS A 98 -6.86 -4.83 -28.20
CA LYS A 98 -7.29 -5.09 -29.58
C LYS A 98 -8.47 -4.20 -30.00
N GLY A 99 -9.44 -3.99 -29.10
CA GLY A 99 -10.56 -3.09 -29.33
C GLY A 99 -10.13 -1.64 -29.56
N LEU A 100 -9.13 -1.17 -28.80
CA LEU A 100 -8.58 0.18 -28.94
C LEU A 100 -7.85 0.38 -30.29
N PHE A 101 -7.06 -0.61 -30.72
CA PHE A 101 -6.35 -0.57 -32.01
C PHE A 101 -7.25 -0.69 -33.23
N ARG A 102 -8.46 -1.26 -33.10
CA ARG A 102 -9.43 -1.39 -34.20
C ARG A 102 -10.34 -0.17 -34.37
N LYS A 103 -10.38 0.73 -33.38
CA LYS A 103 -11.17 1.97 -33.41
C LYS A 103 -10.38 3.19 -33.90
N ARG A 104 -9.08 3.03 -34.18
CA ARG A 104 -8.24 3.98 -34.92
C ARG A 104 -8.00 3.44 -36.32
#